data_AF-A0A1F9BT36-F1
#
_entry.id   AF-A0A1F9BT36-F1
#
_cell.length_a   1.000
_cell.length_b   1.000
_cell.length_c   1.000
_cell.angle_alpha   90.00
_cell.angle_beta   90.00
_cell.angle_gamma   90.00
#
_symmetry.space_group_name_H-M   'P 1'
#
loop_
_entity.id
_entity.type
_entity.pdbx_description
1 polymer ?
#
loop_
_entity_poly.entity_id
_entity_poly.type
_entity_poly.pdbx_seq_one_letter_code
_entity_poly.pdbx_strand_id
1 'polypeptide(L)'
;MEDEFDRTLESLKVQIKKEIIDHYFAERVFLEEEIQVLQTGVEEYQQGVTQASRRFLALYQALGTEGAVAKVMQLLSQKEWPFYEEFCRMPNAAREGLLKGRPRRGFTAWRRFRNLILDLYGELEQHLRDLQGKYRKITIHLELINEDIAKFNASFDFGLIAAQMEALEGGGEVISGGLLSTEREELSTRMRFKRQKLSAEELPPLMGLPPLKEIKGQLTAVLGTCSP
;
A
#
# COMPACT_ATOMS: atom_id res chain seq x y z
N MET A 1 13.29 -3.71 60.71
CA MET A 1 11.97 -3.79 60.06
C MET A 1 11.78 -2.62 59.09
N GLU A 2 12.05 -1.37 59.47
CA GLU A 2 12.05 -0.22 58.52
C GLU A 2 13.00 -0.41 57.32
N ASP A 3 14.27 -0.79 57.55
CA ASP A 3 15.25 -1.02 56.46
C ASP A 3 14.87 -2.11 55.45
N GLU A 4 14.07 -3.09 55.87
CA GLU A 4 13.65 -4.20 54.99
C GLU A 4 12.45 -3.78 54.13
N PHE A 5 11.53 -3.01 54.73
CA PHE A 5 10.40 -2.42 54.03
C PHE A 5 10.88 -1.42 52.95
N ASP A 6 11.81 -0.54 53.28
CA ASP A 6 12.35 0.45 52.34
C ASP A 6 13.08 -0.22 51.17
N ARG A 7 13.84 -1.29 51.42
CA ARG A 7 14.48 -2.08 50.35
C ARG A 7 13.47 -2.76 49.43
N THR A 8 12.38 -3.30 49.97
CA THR A 8 11.32 -3.92 49.15
C THR A 8 10.59 -2.88 48.31
N LEU A 9 10.35 -1.68 48.86
CA LEU A 9 9.70 -0.58 48.16
C LEU A 9 10.57 -0.06 47.01
N GLU A 10 11.87 0.13 47.24
CA GLU A 10 12.81 0.54 46.18
C GLU A 10 12.95 -0.52 45.08
N SER A 11 13.00 -1.81 45.45
CA SER A 11 13.00 -2.90 44.47
C SER A 11 11.73 -2.89 43.61
N LEU A 12 10.57 -2.62 44.21
CA LEU A 12 9.30 -2.56 43.50
C LEU A 12 9.25 -1.36 42.54
N LYS A 13 9.73 -0.18 42.96
CA LYS A 13 9.82 1.00 42.09
C LYS A 13 10.70 0.74 40.87
N VAL A 14 11.88 0.15 41.07
CA VAL A 14 12.79 -0.20 39.97
C VAL A 14 12.13 -1.17 39.00
N GLN A 15 11.40 -2.17 39.53
CA GLN A 15 10.70 -3.15 38.71
C GLN A 15 9.57 -2.52 37.88
N ILE A 16 8.74 -1.65 38.49
CA ILE A 16 7.68 -0.93 37.79
C ILE A 16 8.27 -0.03 36.70
N LYS A 17 9.33 0.74 36.99
CA LYS A 17 9.99 1.60 36.00
C LYS A 17 10.51 0.78 34.82
N LYS A 18 11.16 -0.35 35.11
CA LYS A 18 11.67 -1.26 34.08
C LYS A 18 10.54 -1.81 33.21
N GLU A 19 9.45 -2.26 33.82
CA GLU A 19 8.31 -2.82 33.10
C GLU A 19 7.65 -1.80 32.16
N ILE A 20 7.47 -0.55 32.61
CA ILE A 20 6.95 0.54 31.78
C ILE A 20 7.87 0.79 30.56
N ILE A 21 9.19 0.84 30.79
CA ILE A 21 10.17 1.08 29.74
C ILE A 21 10.19 -0.08 28.74
N ASP A 22 10.27 -1.32 29.24
CA ASP A 22 10.30 -2.53 28.42
C ASP A 22 9.03 -2.64 27.57
N HIS A 23 7.86 -2.33 28.15
CA HIS A 23 6.59 -2.34 27.43
C HIS A 23 6.52 -1.25 26.35
N TYR A 24 6.97 -0.02 26.65
CA TYR A 24 7.06 1.05 25.66
C TYR A 24 7.92 0.65 24.45
N PHE A 25 9.11 0.10 24.70
CA PHE A 25 10.01 -0.30 23.62
C PHE A 25 9.46 -1.47 22.82
N ALA A 26 8.83 -2.45 23.47
CA ALA A 26 8.22 -3.57 22.78
C ALA A 26 7.10 -3.11 21.82
N GLU A 27 6.16 -2.29 22.31
CA GLU A 27 5.06 -1.74 21.52
C GLU A 27 5.57 -0.81 20.39
N ARG A 28 6.62 -0.03 20.66
CA ARG A 28 7.25 0.83 19.67
C ARG A 28 7.86 0.02 18.52
N VAL A 29 8.63 -1.01 18.84
CA VAL A 29 9.26 -1.89 17.84
C VAL A 29 8.19 -2.58 17.01
N PHE A 30 7.13 -3.09 17.64
CA PHE A 30 5.99 -3.68 16.95
C PHE A 30 5.37 -2.72 15.91
N LEU A 31 5.11 -1.47 16.29
CA LEU A 31 4.57 -0.48 15.36
C LEU A 31 5.56 -0.12 14.22
N GLU A 32 6.86 -0.06 14.51
CA GLU A 32 7.89 0.19 13.50
C GLU A 32 7.92 -0.95 12.47
N GLU A 33 7.83 -2.21 12.91
CA GLU A 33 7.74 -3.38 12.05
C GLU A 33 6.48 -3.35 11.18
N GLU A 34 5.32 -3.03 11.74
CA GLU A 34 4.06 -2.93 11.00
C GLU A 34 4.10 -1.82 9.94
N ILE A 35 4.68 -0.67 10.25
CA ILE A 35 4.90 0.42 9.27
C ILE A 35 5.81 -0.05 8.12
N GLN A 36 6.85 -0.84 8.41
CA GLN A 36 7.74 -1.38 7.39
C GLN A 36 7.03 -2.40 6.49
N VAL A 37 6.16 -3.23 7.05
CA VAL A 37 5.32 -4.17 6.28
C VAL A 37 4.36 -3.39 5.36
N LEU A 38 3.74 -2.31 5.85
CA LEU A 38 2.89 -1.45 5.04
C LEU A 38 3.66 -0.85 3.85
N GLN A 39 4.86 -0.31 4.09
CA GLN A 39 5.71 0.26 3.04
C GLN A 39 6.08 -0.78 1.97
N THR A 40 6.47 -1.98 2.39
CA THR A 40 6.76 -3.09 1.47
C THR A 40 5.53 -3.44 0.63
N GLY A 41 4.35 -3.48 1.24
CA GLY A 41 3.08 -3.70 0.54
C GLY A 41 2.80 -2.63 -0.52
N VAL A 42 3.06 -1.37 -0.22
CA VAL A 42 2.91 -0.24 -1.16
C VAL A 42 3.90 -0.37 -2.33
N GLU A 43 5.16 -0.70 -2.08
CA GLU A 43 6.16 -0.90 -3.13
C GLU A 43 5.77 -2.05 -4.07
N GLU A 44 5.34 -3.18 -3.52
CA GLU A 44 4.85 -4.31 -4.32
C GLU A 44 3.63 -3.93 -5.17
N TYR A 45 2.75 -3.09 -4.61
CA TYR A 45 1.58 -2.58 -5.33
C TYR A 45 2.01 -1.72 -6.51
N GLN A 46 2.94 -0.78 -6.31
CA GLN A 46 3.46 0.08 -7.38
C GLN A 46 4.16 -0.70 -8.49
N GLN A 47 4.94 -1.73 -8.13
CA GLN A 47 5.50 -2.66 -9.10
C GLN A 47 4.39 -3.38 -9.89
N GLY A 48 3.33 -3.78 -9.20
CA GLY A 48 2.14 -4.35 -9.81
C GLY A 48 1.45 -3.39 -10.79
N VAL A 49 1.27 -2.12 -10.43
CA VAL A 49 0.73 -1.08 -11.33
C VAL A 49 1.60 -0.91 -12.57
N THR A 50 2.93 -0.93 -12.41
CA THR A 50 3.87 -0.87 -13.55
C THR A 50 3.74 -2.09 -14.46
N GLN A 51 3.46 -3.27 -13.92
CA GLN A 51 3.16 -4.45 -14.74
C GLN A 51 1.80 -4.34 -15.44
N ALA A 52 0.80 -3.74 -14.78
CA ALA A 52 -0.51 -3.50 -15.36
C ALA A 52 -0.40 -2.55 -16.56
N SER A 53 0.37 -1.46 -16.44
CA SER A 53 0.59 -0.51 -17.53
C SER A 53 1.21 -1.21 -18.74
N ARG A 54 2.25 -2.03 -18.55
CA ARG A 54 2.85 -2.83 -19.64
C ARG A 54 1.83 -3.75 -20.34
N ARG A 55 0.87 -4.32 -19.60
CA ARG A 55 -0.20 -5.15 -20.18
C ARG A 55 -1.22 -4.33 -20.96
N PHE A 56 -1.59 -3.14 -20.48
CA PHE A 56 -2.40 -2.18 -21.25
C PHE A 56 -1.70 -1.79 -22.57
N LEU A 57 -0.41 -1.45 -22.52
CA LEU A 57 0.37 -1.11 -23.70
C LEU A 57 0.41 -2.27 -24.70
N ALA A 58 0.59 -3.51 -24.23
CA ALA A 58 0.55 -4.70 -25.08
C ALA A 58 -0.84 -4.92 -25.70
N LEU A 59 -1.92 -4.64 -24.96
CA LEU A 59 -3.29 -4.70 -25.48
C LEU A 59 -3.50 -3.65 -26.59
N TYR A 60 -3.06 -2.41 -26.40
CA TYR A 60 -3.13 -1.38 -27.44
C TYR A 60 -2.34 -1.77 -28.69
N GLN A 61 -1.12 -2.29 -28.52
CA GLN A 61 -0.33 -2.77 -29.64
C GLN A 61 -1.01 -3.93 -30.37
N ALA A 62 -1.67 -4.84 -29.65
CA ALA A 62 -2.40 -5.95 -30.26
C ALA A 62 -3.64 -5.48 -31.03
N LEU A 63 -4.31 -4.42 -30.57
CA LEU A 63 -5.45 -3.80 -31.25
C LEU A 63 -5.03 -3.02 -32.49
N GLY A 64 -3.82 -2.47 -32.49
CA GLY A 64 -3.11 -1.90 -33.65
C GLY A 64 -3.63 -0.54 -34.10
N THR A 65 -4.94 -0.35 -34.22
CA THR A 65 -5.57 0.90 -34.67
C THR A 65 -6.27 1.61 -33.53
N GLU A 66 -6.21 2.94 -33.54
CA GLU A 66 -6.95 3.79 -32.58
C GLU A 66 -8.45 3.50 -32.61
N GLY A 67 -9.04 3.25 -33.79
CA GLY A 67 -10.44 2.88 -33.92
C GLY A 67 -10.79 1.56 -33.22
N ALA A 68 -9.90 0.57 -33.25
CA ALA A 68 -10.09 -0.68 -32.51
C ALA A 68 -9.97 -0.45 -31.00
N VAL A 69 -9.00 0.37 -30.57
CA VAL A 69 -8.83 0.77 -29.16
C VAL A 69 -10.09 1.49 -28.66
N ALA A 70 -10.58 2.48 -29.38
CA ALA A 70 -11.77 3.24 -29.02
C ALA A 70 -13.01 2.35 -28.83
N LYS A 71 -13.26 1.42 -29.77
CA LYS A 71 -14.39 0.48 -29.66
C LYS A 71 -14.26 -0.45 -28.45
N VAL A 72 -13.05 -0.94 -28.17
CA VAL A 72 -12.81 -1.79 -26.99
C VAL A 72 -12.95 -0.98 -25.70
N MET A 73 -12.40 0.23 -25.63
CA MET A 73 -12.54 1.08 -24.43
C MET A 73 -14.00 1.51 -24.19
N GLN A 74 -14.75 1.78 -25.26
CA GLN A 74 -16.18 2.03 -25.19
C GLN A 74 -16.94 0.82 -24.63
N LEU A 75 -16.61 -0.39 -25.07
CA LEU A 75 -17.18 -1.63 -24.53
C LEU A 75 -16.90 -1.78 -23.03
N LEU A 76 -15.71 -1.41 -22.59
CA LEU A 76 -15.31 -1.44 -21.18
C LEU A 76 -15.91 -0.29 -20.36
N SER A 77 -16.71 0.59 -20.98
CA SER A 77 -17.26 1.81 -20.38
C SER A 77 -16.19 2.73 -19.78
N GLN A 78 -14.97 2.68 -20.33
CA GLN A 78 -13.85 3.51 -19.87
C GLN A 78 -13.83 4.81 -20.65
N LYS A 79 -14.00 5.93 -19.94
CA LYS A 79 -13.93 7.29 -20.53
C LYS A 79 -12.49 7.72 -20.79
N GLU A 80 -11.58 7.29 -19.92
CA GLU A 80 -10.14 7.57 -20.03
C GLU A 80 -9.43 6.31 -20.49
N TRP A 81 -8.46 6.45 -21.40
CA TRP A 81 -7.71 5.32 -21.93
C TRP A 81 -6.41 5.16 -21.12
N PRO A 82 -6.34 4.16 -20.22
CA PRO A 82 -5.25 4.11 -19.25
C PRO A 82 -3.92 3.91 -19.96
N PHE A 83 -2.94 4.75 -19.66
CA PHE A 83 -1.59 4.66 -20.23
C PHE A 83 -1.48 4.88 -21.76
N TYR A 84 -2.53 5.43 -22.40
CA TYR A 84 -2.55 5.57 -23.86
C TYR A 84 -1.63 6.69 -24.35
N GLU A 85 -1.47 7.78 -23.59
CA GLU A 85 -0.50 8.83 -23.96
C GLU A 85 0.94 8.29 -23.95
N GLU A 86 1.29 7.46 -22.97
CA GLU A 86 2.59 6.78 -22.90
C GLU A 86 2.77 5.84 -24.08
N PHE A 87 1.72 5.13 -24.49
CA PHE A 87 1.73 4.32 -25.71
C PHE A 87 2.05 5.17 -26.94
N CYS A 88 1.36 6.30 -27.13
CA CYS A 88 1.55 7.22 -28.25
C CYS A 88 2.94 7.87 -28.28
N ARG A 89 3.57 8.10 -27.11
CA ARG A 89 4.94 8.64 -27.02
C ARG A 89 6.03 7.58 -27.20
N MET A 90 5.68 6.29 -27.09
CA MET A 90 6.65 5.20 -27.19
C MET A 90 7.20 5.01 -28.62
N PRO A 91 8.51 4.77 -28.80
CA PRO A 91 9.09 4.43 -30.11
C PRO A 91 8.53 3.13 -30.69
N ASN A 92 8.40 3.05 -32.02
CA ASN A 92 7.85 1.87 -32.70
C ASN A 92 8.57 0.55 -32.34
N ALA A 93 9.91 0.57 -32.25
CA ALA A 93 10.68 -0.62 -31.86
C ALA A 93 10.32 -1.14 -30.46
N ALA A 94 10.06 -0.23 -29.52
CA ALA A 94 9.63 -0.60 -28.17
C ALA A 94 8.19 -1.15 -28.17
N ARG A 95 7.31 -0.59 -29.01
CA ARG A 95 5.94 -1.09 -29.18
C ARG A 95 5.90 -2.51 -29.74
N GLU A 96 6.69 -2.79 -30.77
CA GLU A 96 6.81 -4.14 -31.34
C GLU A 96 7.32 -5.16 -30.31
N GLY A 97 8.22 -4.72 -29.42
CA GLY A 97 8.72 -5.50 -28.31
C GLY A 97 7.66 -5.97 -27.31
N LEU A 98 6.54 -5.23 -27.17
CA LEU A 98 5.47 -5.56 -26.20
C LEU A 98 4.76 -6.89 -26.47
N LEU A 99 4.76 -7.32 -27.74
CA LEU A 99 4.13 -8.58 -28.17
C LEU A 99 5.15 -9.73 -28.34
N LYS A 100 6.44 -9.46 -28.17
CA LYS A 100 7.50 -10.46 -28.37
C LYS A 100 7.36 -11.58 -27.33
N GLY A 101 7.41 -12.83 -27.80
CA GLY A 101 7.30 -14.01 -26.94
C GLY A 101 5.87 -14.43 -26.58
N ARG A 102 4.84 -13.71 -27.04
CA ARG A 102 3.43 -14.11 -26.81
C ARG A 102 2.96 -15.15 -27.83
N PRO A 103 2.42 -16.30 -27.40
CA PRO A 103 2.00 -17.36 -28.32
C PRO A 103 0.77 -16.91 -29.12
N ARG A 104 0.84 -17.04 -30.45
CA ARG A 104 -0.30 -16.79 -31.34
C ARG A 104 -1.04 -18.09 -31.62
N ARG A 105 -2.16 -18.31 -30.93
CA ARG A 105 -2.93 -19.57 -31.01
C ARG A 105 -4.02 -19.49 -32.08
N GLY A 106 -4.09 -20.48 -32.98
CA GLY A 106 -5.19 -20.63 -33.94
C GLY A 106 -4.72 -20.87 -35.37
N PHE A 107 -5.58 -21.52 -36.16
CA PHE A 107 -5.26 -21.93 -37.54
C PHE A 107 -5.31 -20.77 -38.55
N THR A 108 -6.16 -19.77 -38.33
CA THR A 108 -6.32 -18.62 -39.23
C THR A 108 -5.70 -17.36 -38.63
N ALA A 109 -5.28 -16.41 -39.48
CA ALA A 109 -4.80 -15.09 -39.03
C ALA A 109 -5.81 -14.42 -38.08
N TRP A 110 -7.09 -14.47 -38.45
CA TRP A 110 -8.21 -14.00 -37.64
C TRP A 110 -8.28 -14.67 -36.26
N ARG A 111 -8.22 -16.01 -36.19
CA ARG A 111 -8.25 -16.72 -34.89
C ARG A 111 -7.03 -16.41 -34.04
N ARG A 112 -5.85 -16.25 -34.63
CA ARG A 112 -4.61 -15.86 -33.93
C ARG A 112 -4.72 -14.48 -33.31
N PHE A 113 -5.23 -13.50 -34.06
CA PHE A 113 -5.49 -12.14 -33.58
C PHE A 113 -6.49 -12.13 -32.43
N ARG A 114 -7.67 -12.76 -32.62
CA ARG A 114 -8.71 -12.84 -31.60
C ARG A 114 -8.20 -13.47 -30.30
N ASN A 115 -7.54 -14.62 -30.40
CA ASN A 115 -7.05 -15.32 -29.21
C ASN A 115 -5.97 -14.52 -28.48
N LEU A 116 -5.07 -13.84 -29.21
CA LEU A 116 -4.07 -12.95 -28.60
C LEU A 116 -4.73 -11.87 -27.75
N ILE A 117 -5.79 -11.22 -28.25
CA ILE A 117 -6.48 -10.16 -27.52
C ILE A 117 -7.25 -10.72 -26.32
N LEU A 118 -7.93 -11.85 -26.48
CA LEU A 118 -8.62 -12.50 -25.36
C LEU A 118 -7.66 -12.92 -24.25
N ASP A 119 -6.48 -13.41 -24.62
CA ASP A 119 -5.43 -13.82 -23.68
C ASP A 119 -4.86 -12.60 -22.94
N LEU A 120 -4.52 -11.54 -23.67
CA LEU A 120 -4.07 -10.27 -23.10
C LEU A 120 -5.10 -9.67 -22.15
N TYR A 121 -6.37 -9.67 -22.55
CA TYR A 121 -7.45 -9.16 -21.72
C TYR A 121 -7.61 -9.99 -20.44
N GLY A 122 -7.63 -11.33 -20.55
CA GLY A 122 -7.75 -12.21 -19.38
C GLY A 122 -6.58 -12.06 -18.41
N GLU A 123 -5.35 -11.94 -18.93
CA GLU A 123 -4.17 -11.65 -18.11
C GLU A 123 -4.27 -10.29 -17.41
N LEU A 124 -4.77 -9.26 -18.10
CA LEU A 124 -4.93 -7.92 -17.55
C LEU A 124 -6.03 -7.87 -16.49
N GLU A 125 -7.18 -8.48 -16.76
CA GLU A 125 -8.30 -8.60 -15.81
C GLU A 125 -7.84 -9.26 -14.51
N GLN A 126 -7.18 -10.42 -14.61
CA GLN A 126 -6.70 -11.15 -13.44
C GLN A 126 -5.72 -10.30 -12.63
N HIS A 127 -4.78 -9.63 -13.31
CA HIS A 127 -3.79 -8.77 -12.65
C HIS A 127 -4.42 -7.60 -11.92
N LEU A 128 -5.38 -6.93 -12.55
CA LEU A 128 -6.08 -5.79 -11.95
C LEU A 128 -6.93 -6.25 -10.77
N ARG A 129 -7.56 -7.43 -10.84
CA ARG A 129 -8.27 -8.01 -9.71
C ARG A 129 -7.33 -8.30 -8.54
N ASP A 130 -6.16 -8.89 -8.81
CA ASP A 130 -5.17 -9.18 -7.77
C ASP A 130 -4.66 -7.89 -7.14
N LEU A 131 -4.41 -6.85 -7.95
CA LEU A 131 -4.01 -5.53 -7.46
C LEU A 131 -5.09 -4.83 -6.67
N GLN A 132 -6.37 -4.92 -7.05
CA GLN A 132 -7.48 -4.42 -6.25
C GLN A 132 -7.55 -5.12 -4.89
N GLY A 133 -7.25 -6.42 -4.84
CA GLY A 133 -7.08 -7.16 -3.60
C GLY A 133 -5.96 -6.57 -2.74
N LYS A 134 -4.78 -6.32 -3.33
CA LYS A 134 -3.65 -5.68 -2.64
C LYS A 134 -3.99 -4.27 -2.15
N TYR A 135 -4.62 -3.45 -2.98
CA TYR A 135 -5.07 -2.10 -2.64
C TYR A 135 -5.94 -2.09 -1.37
N ARG A 136 -6.95 -2.99 -1.34
CA ARG A 136 -7.83 -3.12 -0.17
C ARG A 136 -7.06 -3.54 1.08
N LYS A 137 -6.16 -4.51 0.96
CA LYS A 137 -5.32 -4.97 2.08
C LYS A 137 -4.47 -3.82 2.64
N ILE A 138 -3.81 -3.06 1.78
CA ILE A 138 -3.00 -1.90 2.18
C ILE A 138 -3.86 -0.83 2.86
N THR A 139 -5.05 -0.56 2.32
CA THR A 139 -5.97 0.43 2.90
C THR A 139 -6.42 0.02 4.31
N ILE A 140 -6.83 -1.24 4.47
CA ILE A 140 -7.21 -1.79 5.78
C ILE A 140 -6.02 -1.78 6.75
N HIS A 141 -4.82 -2.16 6.28
CA HIS A 141 -3.62 -2.17 7.11
C HIS A 141 -3.23 -0.77 7.58
N LEU A 142 -3.34 0.23 6.70
CA LEU A 142 -3.13 1.64 7.03
C LEU A 142 -4.13 2.14 8.09
N GLU A 143 -5.39 1.73 8.00
CA GLU A 143 -6.42 2.06 8.99
C GLU A 143 -6.05 1.46 10.36
N LEU A 144 -5.74 0.16 10.40
CA LEU A 144 -5.38 -0.55 11.63
C LEU A 144 -4.12 0.03 12.30
N ILE A 145 -3.04 0.25 11.53
CA ILE A 145 -1.81 0.88 12.05
C ILE A 145 -2.12 2.25 12.65
N ASN A 146 -2.99 3.03 12.02
CA ASN A 146 -3.34 4.35 12.54
C ASN A 146 -4.17 4.29 13.84
N GLU A 147 -5.02 3.27 13.98
CA GLU A 147 -5.70 3.01 15.26
C GLU A 147 -4.70 2.61 16.35
N ASP A 148 -3.73 1.75 16.03
CA ASP A 148 -2.73 1.30 16.99
C ASP A 148 -1.74 2.41 17.36
N ILE A 149 -1.35 3.26 16.42
CA ILE A 149 -0.61 4.49 16.69
C ILE A 149 -1.39 5.41 17.64
N ALA A 150 -2.71 5.54 17.46
CA ALA A 150 -3.53 6.36 18.35
C ALA A 150 -3.59 5.78 19.76
N LYS A 151 -3.75 4.45 19.90
CA LYS A 151 -3.70 3.76 21.19
C LYS A 151 -2.32 3.92 21.85
N PHE A 152 -1.24 3.68 21.11
CA PHE A 152 0.12 3.84 21.60
C PHE A 152 0.37 5.25 22.12
N ASN A 153 0.03 6.28 21.34
CA ASN A 153 0.22 7.67 21.75
C ASN A 153 -0.61 8.06 22.99
N ALA A 154 -1.77 7.42 23.19
CA ALA A 154 -2.60 7.62 24.38
C ALA A 154 -2.05 6.86 25.61
N SER A 155 -1.58 5.64 25.42
CA SER A 155 -1.02 4.79 26.49
C SER A 155 0.34 5.27 26.97
N PHE A 156 1.15 5.83 26.07
CA PHE A 156 2.52 6.27 26.35
C PHE A 156 2.68 7.79 26.28
N ASP A 157 1.77 8.53 26.91
CA ASP A 157 1.96 9.96 27.08
C ASP A 157 3.11 10.23 28.06
N PHE A 158 4.22 10.76 27.55
CA PHE A 158 5.41 11.08 28.34
C PHE A 158 5.08 11.96 29.55
N GLY A 159 4.11 12.88 29.44
CA GLY A 159 3.70 13.71 30.57
C GLY A 159 3.06 12.89 31.70
N LEU A 160 2.26 11.87 31.34
CA LEU A 160 1.61 10.97 32.30
C LEU A 160 2.63 10.02 32.93
N ILE A 161 3.53 9.44 32.12
CA ILE A 161 4.58 8.54 32.60
C ILE A 161 5.55 9.29 33.52
N ALA A 162 5.98 10.50 33.15
CA ALA A 162 6.85 11.32 33.98
C ALA A 162 6.19 11.68 35.31
N ALA A 163 4.92 12.09 35.29
CA ALA A 163 4.17 12.38 36.52
C ALA A 163 3.99 11.14 37.42
N GLN A 164 3.76 9.96 36.84
CA GLN A 164 3.70 8.69 37.57
C GLN A 164 5.05 8.32 38.19
N MET A 165 6.16 8.53 37.47
CA MET A 165 7.50 8.28 37.99
C MET A 165 7.87 9.25 39.12
N GLU A 166 7.56 10.54 38.98
CA GLU A 166 7.76 11.55 40.03
C GLU A 166 6.90 11.26 41.28
N ALA A 167 5.66 10.79 41.10
CA ALA A 167 4.80 10.38 42.21
C ALA A 167 5.32 9.16 42.98
N LEU A 168 5.95 8.19 42.28
CA LEU A 168 6.60 7.03 42.89
C LEU A 168 7.89 7.39 43.65
N GLU A 169 8.55 8.49 43.29
CA GLU A 169 9.75 8.98 43.98
C GLU A 169 9.43 9.73 45.28
N GLY A 170 8.16 10.05 45.52
CA GLY A 170 7.69 10.51 46.83
C GLY A 170 8.00 11.97 47.13
N GLY A 171 7.52 12.92 46.31
CA GLY A 171 7.22 14.31 46.69
C GLY A 171 8.35 15.16 47.32
N GLY A 172 9.58 14.68 47.37
CA GLY A 172 10.73 15.32 48.01
C GLY A 172 11.80 15.63 46.99
N GLU A 173 12.04 16.92 46.80
CA GLU A 173 12.96 17.53 45.84
C GLU A 173 12.68 17.17 44.38
N VAL A 174 12.09 18.14 43.66
CA VAL A 174 12.19 18.25 42.20
C VAL A 174 13.64 17.94 41.85
N ILE A 175 13.88 16.80 41.20
CA ILE A 175 15.22 16.39 40.73
C ILE A 175 15.87 17.64 40.15
N SER A 176 16.98 18.08 40.76
CA SER A 176 17.72 19.28 40.37
C SER A 176 18.50 19.10 39.05
N GLY A 177 17.90 18.33 38.13
CA GLY A 177 18.25 18.04 36.74
C GLY A 177 17.00 17.68 35.92
N GLY A 178 15.80 18.06 36.39
CA GLY A 178 14.55 17.86 35.68
C GLY A 178 14.58 18.63 34.36
N LEU A 179 14.30 17.93 33.27
CA LEU A 179 14.13 18.52 31.94
C LEU A 179 13.26 19.79 32.05
N LEU A 180 13.73 20.89 31.49
CA LEU A 180 12.96 22.12 31.36
C LEU A 180 11.61 21.80 30.69
N SER A 181 10.57 22.58 30.95
CA SER A 181 9.23 22.33 30.36
C SER A 181 9.29 22.19 28.83
N THR A 182 10.17 22.95 28.18
CA THR A 182 10.45 22.86 26.75
C THR A 182 11.10 21.53 26.33
N GLU A 183 12.06 21.03 27.11
CA GLU A 183 12.75 19.77 26.82
C GLU A 183 11.80 18.56 27.03
N ARG A 184 10.89 18.64 28.01
CA ARG A 184 9.84 17.63 28.21
C ARG A 184 8.86 17.58 27.03
N GLU A 185 8.49 18.73 26.50
CA GLU A 185 7.59 18.84 25.35
C GLU A 185 8.24 18.32 24.06
N GLU A 186 9.52 18.62 23.84
CA GLU A 186 10.29 18.07 22.72
C GLU A 186 10.44 16.55 22.81
N LEU A 187 10.72 16.01 24.00
CA LEU A 187 10.88 14.57 24.21
C LEU A 187 9.55 13.83 24.04
N SER A 188 8.45 14.39 24.56
CA SER A 188 7.08 13.90 24.31
C SER A 188 6.75 13.87 22.82
N THR A 189 7.13 14.92 22.08
CA THR A 189 6.89 14.99 20.64
C THR A 189 7.68 13.92 19.87
N ARG A 190 8.91 13.60 20.29
CA ARG A 190 9.76 12.57 19.66
C ARG A 190 9.29 11.14 19.98
N MET A 191 8.68 10.94 21.15
CA MET A 191 8.16 9.63 21.55
C MET A 191 6.88 9.24 20.80
N ARG A 192 6.12 10.23 20.30
CA ARG A 192 4.87 9.99 19.59
C ARG A 192 5.09 9.53 18.15
N PHE A 193 4.29 8.57 17.72
CA PHE A 193 4.18 8.24 16.30
C PHE A 193 3.30 9.23 15.57
N LYS A 194 3.71 9.59 14.35
CA LYS A 194 2.88 10.35 13.42
C LYS A 194 1.88 9.41 12.76
N ARG A 195 0.65 9.90 12.58
CA ARG A 195 -0.35 9.21 11.77
C ARG A 195 0.18 9.01 10.36
N GLN A 196 0.12 7.78 9.87
CA GLN A 196 0.51 7.43 8.51
C GLN A 196 -0.56 7.88 7.53
N LYS A 197 -0.13 8.41 6.38
CA LYS A 197 -0.99 8.76 5.25
C LYS A 197 -0.29 8.36 3.97
N LEU A 198 -1.02 7.72 3.08
CA LEU A 198 -0.54 7.43 1.73
C LEU A 198 -1.10 8.47 0.77
N SER A 199 -0.24 8.97 -0.10
CA SER A 199 -0.61 9.87 -1.19
C SER A 199 -1.33 9.12 -2.31
N ALA A 200 -2.08 9.86 -3.13
CA ALA A 200 -2.70 9.30 -4.32
C ALA A 200 -1.67 8.82 -5.36
N GLU A 201 -0.43 9.30 -5.29
CA GLU A 201 0.68 8.83 -6.12
C GLU A 201 1.23 7.49 -5.64
N GLU A 202 1.31 7.29 -4.33
CA GLU A 202 1.80 6.04 -3.75
C GLU A 202 0.81 4.90 -3.90
N LEU A 203 -0.48 5.22 -3.81
CA LEU A 203 -1.58 4.26 -3.89
C LEU A 203 -2.69 4.75 -4.85
N PRO A 204 -2.42 4.83 -6.16
CA PRO A 204 -3.42 5.27 -7.14
C PRO A 204 -4.62 4.31 -7.17
N PRO A 205 -5.85 4.83 -7.23
CA PRO A 205 -7.04 3.99 -7.33
C PRO A 205 -7.05 3.23 -8.67
N LEU A 206 -7.32 1.93 -8.61
CA LEU A 206 -7.38 1.09 -9.82
C LEU A 206 -8.79 0.99 -10.37
N MET A 207 -8.87 1.11 -11.69
CA MET A 207 -10.09 0.80 -12.43
C MET A 207 -10.39 -0.70 -12.41
N GLY A 208 -11.66 -1.04 -12.24
CA GLY A 208 -12.14 -2.40 -12.45
C GLY A 208 -12.37 -2.66 -13.93
N LEU A 209 -11.96 -3.85 -14.39
CA LEU A 209 -12.36 -4.37 -15.68
C LEU A 209 -13.49 -5.40 -15.51
N PRO A 210 -14.49 -5.42 -16.40
CA PRO A 210 -15.52 -6.43 -16.38
C PRO A 210 -14.92 -7.82 -16.67
N PRO A 211 -15.40 -8.90 -16.04
CA PRO A 211 -14.87 -10.23 -16.27
C PRO A 211 -14.94 -10.66 -17.73
N LEU A 212 -13.88 -11.31 -18.24
CA LEU A 212 -13.84 -11.77 -19.62
C LEU A 212 -15.05 -12.64 -19.96
N LYS A 213 -15.51 -13.47 -19.03
CA LYS A 213 -16.68 -14.35 -19.22
C LYS A 213 -17.95 -13.57 -19.60
N GLU A 214 -18.11 -12.36 -19.07
CA GLU A 214 -19.29 -11.52 -19.32
C GLU A 214 -19.20 -10.80 -20.66
N ILE A 215 -18.01 -10.29 -21.01
CA ILE A 215 -17.83 -9.48 -22.21
C ILE A 215 -17.29 -10.25 -23.42
N LYS A 216 -16.90 -11.52 -23.30
CA LYS A 216 -16.23 -12.29 -24.37
C LYS A 216 -16.99 -12.26 -25.70
N GLY A 217 -18.32 -12.36 -25.65
CA GLY A 217 -19.18 -12.30 -26.83
C GLY A 217 -19.13 -10.93 -27.50
N GLN A 218 -19.34 -9.88 -26.72
CA GLN A 218 -19.31 -8.49 -27.19
C GLN A 218 -17.91 -8.09 -27.69
N LEU A 219 -16.86 -8.46 -26.96
CA LEU A 219 -15.48 -8.23 -27.35
C LEU A 219 -15.16 -8.93 -28.67
N THR A 220 -15.59 -10.18 -28.85
CA THR A 220 -15.43 -10.88 -30.13
C THR A 220 -16.16 -10.17 -31.27
N ALA A 221 -17.37 -9.66 -31.03
CA ALA A 221 -18.15 -8.93 -32.02
C ALA A 221 -17.47 -7.61 -32.42
N VAL A 222 -16.98 -6.85 -31.43
CA VAL A 222 -16.20 -5.63 -31.65
C VAL A 222 -14.96 -5.93 -32.49
N LEU A 223 -14.19 -6.96 -32.10
CA LEU A 223 -13.01 -7.37 -32.84
C LEU A 223 -13.38 -7.75 -34.27
N GLY A 224 -14.52 -8.39 -34.52
CA GLY A 224 -14.96 -8.79 -35.86
C GLY A 224 -15.16 -7.61 -36.83
N THR A 225 -15.33 -6.40 -36.28
CA THR A 225 -15.37 -5.15 -37.06
C THR A 225 -14.02 -4.48 -37.24
N CYS A 226 -12.97 -5.03 -36.63
CA CYS A 226 -11.59 -4.60 -36.76
C CYS A 226 -10.90 -5.50 -37.78
N SER A 227 -10.29 -4.91 -38.81
CA SER A 227 -9.41 -5.68 -39.69
C SER A 227 -8.16 -6.10 -38.90
N PRO A 228 -7.73 -7.38 -38.96
CA PRO A 228 -6.39 -7.76 -38.52
C PRO A 228 -5.31 -7.15 -39.43
#